data_AF-A0A6M2C6J3-F1
#
_entry.id   AF-A0A6M2C6J3-F1
#
_cell.length_a   1.000
_cell.length_b   1.000
_cell.length_c   1.000
_cell.angle_alpha   90.00
_cell.angle_beta   90.00
_cell.angle_gamma   90.00
#
_symmetry.space_group_name_H-M   'P 1'
#
loop_
_entity.id
_entity.type
_entity.pdbx_description
1 polymer ?
#
loop_
_entity_poly.entity_id
_entity_poly.type
_entity_poly.pdbx_seq_one_letter_code
_entity_poly.pdbx_strand_id
1 'polypeptide(L)'
;MNSTKTKKSWGIILLLLTIVSILAFYPLPPQAPIQYYDRESGELKTEKVAAEKWLVWLYNNPVGEATLWTLVKRKFVSSIYGDMMDRPSSTKKIQPFIKEFSIDMNVFQKQEYSSFNDFFTRKINDNARPLDTTATITVSPADGKILAYADISNSDFIVKGYRFDIVSFLNNAELAKKYIDGSLVIIRLAPADYHRYHFPVSGNVSANTKIDGDYYSVNPLALRKMTEIFCLNKREFTIVSNPVFGDVVMAEVGATMVGSMVQTYSGDVVKKGDEKGYFKFGGSTVVLLFEKNKISIDADLLSNTLKGFETSVVQGERIGVSIIAL
;
A
#
# COMPACT_ATOMS: atom_id res chain seq x y z
N MET A 1 21.78 -39.21 40.95
CA MET A 1 20.43 -39.47 40.38
C MET A 1 19.89 -38.32 39.49
N ASN A 2 20.70 -37.59 38.71
CA ASN A 2 20.25 -36.46 37.86
C ASN A 2 20.44 -36.63 36.33
N SER A 3 21.02 -37.74 35.86
CA SER A 3 21.40 -37.94 34.43
C SER A 3 20.24 -38.36 33.51
N THR A 4 19.19 -38.98 34.06
CA THR A 4 18.06 -39.51 33.28
C THR A 4 17.00 -38.45 32.94
N LYS A 5 16.81 -37.42 33.79
CA LYS A 5 15.89 -36.30 33.50
C LYS A 5 16.41 -35.39 32.38
N THR A 6 17.71 -35.10 32.34
CA THR A 6 18.36 -34.28 31.31
C THR A 6 18.35 -34.96 29.94
N LYS A 7 18.67 -36.25 29.83
CA LYS A 7 18.62 -36.96 28.54
C LYS A 7 17.20 -37.03 27.95
N LYS A 8 16.18 -37.21 28.79
CA LYS A 8 14.77 -37.22 28.34
C LYS A 8 14.32 -35.83 27.86
N SER A 9 14.81 -34.76 28.48
CA SER A 9 14.57 -33.37 28.06
C SER A 9 15.25 -33.06 26.71
N TRP A 10 16.49 -33.49 26.49
CA TRP A 10 17.19 -33.32 25.20
C TRP A 10 16.52 -34.07 24.05
N GLY A 11 16.01 -35.29 24.29
CA GLY A 11 15.26 -36.04 23.28
C GLY A 11 13.97 -35.34 22.85
N ILE A 12 13.26 -34.72 23.79
CA ILE A 12 12.06 -33.92 23.50
C ILE A 12 12.43 -32.64 22.72
N ILE A 13 13.52 -31.96 23.08
CA ILE A 13 14.00 -30.76 22.37
C ILE A 13 14.39 -31.10 20.93
N LEU A 14 15.16 -32.17 20.72
CA LEU A 14 15.55 -32.62 19.38
C LEU A 14 14.35 -33.01 18.52
N LEU A 15 13.36 -33.69 19.11
CA LEU A 15 12.11 -34.03 18.41
C LEU A 15 11.34 -32.76 18.01
N LEU A 16 11.21 -31.79 18.91
CA LEU A 16 10.57 -30.50 18.62
C LEU A 16 11.31 -29.71 17.53
N LEU A 17 12.64 -29.64 17.60
CA LEU A 17 13.46 -28.99 16.55
C LEU A 17 13.29 -29.69 15.20
N THR A 18 13.20 -31.02 15.20
CA THR A 18 12.99 -31.80 13.97
C THR A 18 11.59 -31.52 13.40
N ILE A 19 10.55 -31.50 14.23
CA ILE A 19 9.18 -31.17 13.81
C ILE A 19 9.12 -29.74 13.25
N VAL A 20 9.70 -28.76 13.96
CA VAL A 20 9.77 -27.37 13.48
C VAL A 20 10.52 -27.28 12.16
N SER A 21 11.63 -28.01 12.00
CA SER A 21 12.37 -28.03 10.74
C SER A 21 11.56 -28.64 9.60
N ILE A 22 10.88 -29.77 9.84
CA ILE A 22 9.99 -30.41 8.84
C ILE A 22 8.87 -29.44 8.44
N LEU A 23 8.25 -28.77 9.40
CA LEU A 23 7.20 -27.79 9.13
C LEU A 23 7.74 -26.56 8.37
N ALA A 24 8.92 -26.07 8.71
CA ALA A 24 9.53 -24.89 8.08
C ALA A 24 9.88 -25.13 6.60
N PHE A 25 10.27 -26.36 6.24
CA PHE A 25 10.61 -26.76 4.87
C PHE A 25 9.47 -27.50 4.15
N TYR A 26 8.29 -27.57 4.76
CA TYR A 26 7.12 -28.19 4.14
C TYR A 26 6.76 -27.45 2.83
N PRO A 27 6.49 -28.18 1.73
CA PRO A 27 6.23 -27.56 0.43
C PRO A 27 5.04 -26.61 0.48
N LEU A 28 5.21 -25.43 -0.10
CA LEU A 28 4.20 -24.38 -0.12
C LEU A 28 3.17 -24.69 -1.21
N PRO A 29 1.87 -24.42 -0.98
CA PRO A 29 0.86 -24.56 -2.01
C PRO A 29 1.15 -23.61 -3.18
N PRO A 30 0.91 -24.04 -4.44
CA PRO A 30 1.08 -23.17 -5.60
C PRO A 30 0.18 -21.94 -5.46
N GLN A 31 0.71 -20.77 -5.81
CA GLN A 31 -0.03 -19.51 -5.73
C GLN A 31 -0.50 -19.11 -7.13
N ALA A 32 -1.78 -18.73 -7.23
CA ALA A 32 -2.27 -18.08 -8.43
C ALA A 32 -1.50 -16.75 -8.63
N PRO A 33 -1.06 -16.45 -9.87
CA PRO A 33 -0.36 -15.20 -10.15
C PRO A 33 -1.21 -13.99 -9.74
N ILE A 34 -0.54 -12.87 -9.48
CA ILE A 34 -1.21 -11.60 -9.24
C ILE A 34 -1.36 -10.94 -10.60
N GLN A 35 -2.60 -10.76 -11.05
CA GLN A 35 -2.91 -10.15 -12.34
C GLN A 35 -3.61 -8.81 -12.13
N TYR A 36 -3.37 -7.88 -13.05
CA TYR A 36 -3.97 -6.55 -13.06
C TYR A 36 -4.14 -6.07 -14.50
N TYR A 37 -5.09 -5.18 -14.74
CA TYR A 37 -5.21 -4.51 -16.03
C TYR A 37 -4.22 -3.36 -16.11
N ASP A 38 -3.41 -3.35 -17.17
CA ASP A 38 -2.68 -2.17 -17.54
C ASP A 38 -3.64 -1.15 -18.16
N ARG A 39 -3.75 0.03 -17.57
CA ARG A 39 -4.78 0.99 -18.01
C ARG A 39 -4.50 1.60 -19.38
N GLU A 40 -3.23 1.87 -19.67
CA GLU A 40 -2.81 2.44 -20.94
C GLU A 40 -3.03 1.46 -22.10
N SER A 41 -2.57 0.21 -21.97
CA SER A 41 -2.74 -0.78 -23.05
C SER A 41 -4.09 -1.52 -23.02
N GLY A 42 -4.80 -1.51 -21.88
CA GLY A 42 -6.01 -2.32 -21.66
C GLY A 42 -5.75 -3.82 -21.46
N GLU A 43 -4.48 -4.24 -21.43
CA GLU A 43 -4.10 -5.66 -21.38
C GLU A 43 -3.99 -6.17 -19.94
N LEU A 44 -4.29 -7.47 -19.75
CA LEU A 44 -4.07 -8.13 -18.48
C LEU A 44 -2.59 -8.50 -18.32
N LYS A 45 -1.92 -7.91 -17.33
CA LYS A 45 -0.51 -8.17 -16.99
C LYS A 45 -0.38 -8.96 -15.69
N THR A 46 0.76 -9.64 -15.53
CA THR A 46 1.12 -10.33 -14.29
C THR A 46 2.12 -9.49 -13.50
N GLU A 47 1.80 -9.19 -12.24
CA GLU A 47 2.70 -8.44 -11.36
C GLU A 47 3.88 -9.31 -10.93
N LYS A 48 5.09 -8.77 -11.09
CA LYS A 48 6.28 -9.33 -10.48
C LYS A 48 6.34 -8.94 -9.00
N VAL A 49 6.40 -9.93 -8.12
CA VAL A 49 6.37 -9.70 -6.67
C VAL A 49 7.78 -9.72 -6.10
N ALA A 50 8.18 -8.64 -5.45
CA ALA A 50 9.46 -8.58 -4.75
C ALA A 50 9.50 -9.59 -3.59
N ALA A 51 10.57 -10.39 -3.54
CA ALA A 51 10.76 -11.43 -2.53
C ALA A 51 9.57 -12.42 -2.43
N GLU A 52 8.91 -12.72 -3.55
CA GLU A 52 7.70 -13.56 -3.61
C GLU A 52 7.81 -14.85 -2.79
N LYS A 53 8.88 -15.63 -3.00
CA LYS A 53 9.08 -16.91 -2.29
C LYS A 53 9.07 -16.75 -0.76
N TRP A 54 9.65 -15.66 -0.26
CA TRP A 54 9.68 -15.36 1.17
C TRP A 54 8.31 -14.91 1.67
N LEU A 55 7.58 -14.08 0.90
CA LEU A 55 6.20 -13.70 1.22
C LEU A 55 5.25 -14.90 1.24
N VAL A 56 5.34 -15.80 0.24
CA VAL A 56 4.55 -17.02 0.19
C VAL A 56 4.85 -17.90 1.40
N TRP A 57 6.13 -18.07 1.75
CA TRP A 57 6.51 -18.81 2.96
C TRP A 57 5.94 -18.17 4.23
N LEU A 58 6.10 -16.85 4.39
CA LEU A 58 5.67 -16.13 5.59
C LEU A 58 4.16 -16.24 5.85
N TYR A 59 3.34 -16.21 4.79
CA TYR A 59 1.88 -16.25 4.94
C TYR A 59 1.28 -17.65 4.77
N ASN A 60 1.96 -18.62 4.15
CA ASN A 60 1.40 -19.96 3.84
C ASN A 60 2.12 -21.14 4.50
N ASN A 61 3.16 -20.90 5.29
CA ASN A 61 3.81 -21.93 6.09
C ASN A 61 3.43 -21.77 7.58
N PRO A 62 3.13 -22.84 8.34
CA PRO A 62 2.82 -22.74 9.76
C PRO A 62 3.93 -22.06 10.60
N VAL A 63 5.20 -22.35 10.29
CA VAL A 63 6.35 -21.70 10.94
C VAL A 63 6.48 -20.25 10.47
N GLY A 64 6.24 -20.00 9.18
CA GLY A 64 6.18 -18.64 8.62
C GLY A 64 5.11 -17.79 9.30
N GLU A 65 3.91 -18.33 9.47
CA GLU A 65 2.77 -17.67 10.11
C GLU A 65 3.05 -17.40 11.60
N ALA A 66 3.59 -18.37 12.33
CA ALA A 66 4.07 -18.14 13.69
C ALA A 66 5.12 -17.02 13.74
N THR A 67 6.05 -16.99 12.78
CA THR A 67 7.08 -15.94 12.65
C THR A 67 6.46 -14.57 12.35
N LEU A 68 5.42 -14.52 11.51
CA LEU A 68 4.67 -13.31 11.20
C LEU A 68 4.02 -12.73 12.45
N TRP A 69 3.25 -13.56 13.18
CA TRP A 69 2.48 -13.13 14.34
C TRP A 69 3.35 -12.75 15.54
N THR A 70 4.49 -13.41 15.70
CA THR A 70 5.41 -13.15 16.82
C THR A 70 6.35 -11.99 16.55
N LEU A 71 6.93 -11.90 15.35
CA LEU A 71 8.05 -11.01 15.04
C LEU A 71 7.75 -10.05 13.87
N VAL A 72 7.49 -10.56 12.67
CA VAL A 72 7.62 -9.76 11.44
C VAL A 72 6.62 -8.60 11.35
N LYS A 73 5.39 -8.76 11.87
CA LYS A 73 4.39 -7.68 11.85
C LYS A 73 4.69 -6.52 12.80
N ARG A 74 5.64 -6.70 13.73
CA ARG A 74 5.92 -5.74 14.80
C ARG A 74 6.67 -4.54 14.23
N LYS A 75 6.29 -3.34 14.69
CA LYS A 75 6.93 -2.06 14.32
C LYS A 75 8.46 -2.11 14.42
N PHE A 76 9.01 -2.74 15.47
CA PHE A 76 10.47 -2.77 15.66
C PHE A 76 11.19 -3.52 14.53
N VAL A 77 10.63 -4.62 14.01
CA VAL A 77 11.24 -5.40 12.92
C VAL A 77 11.18 -4.60 11.61
N SER A 78 10.03 -4.00 11.29
CA SER A 78 9.89 -3.10 10.15
C SER A 78 10.86 -1.93 10.22
N SER A 79 11.02 -1.32 11.40
CA SER A 79 11.96 -0.20 11.64
C SER A 79 13.41 -0.61 11.38
N ILE A 80 13.86 -1.75 11.95
CA ILE A 80 15.24 -2.22 11.76
C ILE A 80 15.54 -2.41 10.27
N TYR A 81 14.63 -3.03 9.53
CA TYR A 81 14.84 -3.24 8.10
C TYR A 81 14.81 -1.93 7.31
N GLY A 82 13.89 -1.02 7.65
CA GLY A 82 13.84 0.34 7.11
C GLY A 82 15.16 1.10 7.33
N ASP A 83 15.70 1.07 8.55
CA ASP A 83 16.96 1.71 8.93
C ASP A 83 18.16 1.08 8.20
N MET A 84 18.12 -0.22 7.93
CA MET A 84 19.13 -0.86 7.08
C MET A 84 19.10 -0.32 5.64
N MET A 85 17.93 0.07 5.13
CA MET A 85 17.81 0.63 3.78
C MET A 85 18.30 2.08 3.69
N ASP A 86 18.39 2.80 4.81
CA ASP A 86 19.01 4.13 4.90
C ASP A 86 20.55 4.10 4.91
N ARG A 87 21.19 2.93 5.10
CA ARG A 87 22.65 2.82 5.15
C ARG A 87 23.29 2.91 3.76
N PRO A 88 24.47 3.54 3.58
CA PRO A 88 25.16 3.60 2.29
C PRO A 88 25.44 2.25 1.63
N SER A 89 25.63 1.20 2.42
CA SER A 89 25.81 -0.17 1.91
C SER A 89 24.62 -0.70 1.12
N SER A 90 23.42 -0.15 1.31
CA SER A 90 22.19 -0.60 0.63
C SER A 90 22.13 -0.16 -0.83
N THR A 91 22.95 0.80 -1.26
CA THR A 91 23.10 1.23 -2.67
C THR A 91 23.41 0.06 -3.62
N LYS A 92 24.13 -0.96 -3.13
CA LYS A 92 24.43 -2.19 -3.87
C LYS A 92 23.19 -2.94 -4.37
N LYS A 93 22.01 -2.69 -3.77
CA LYS A 93 20.74 -3.29 -4.17
C LYS A 93 20.07 -2.57 -5.35
N ILE A 94 20.45 -1.32 -5.65
CA ILE A 94 19.75 -0.47 -6.62
C ILE A 94 19.81 -1.07 -8.04
N GLN A 95 21.01 -1.36 -8.56
CA GLN A 95 21.17 -1.86 -9.92
C GLN A 95 20.50 -3.24 -10.14
N PRO A 96 20.65 -4.22 -9.24
CA PRO A 96 19.87 -5.45 -9.31
C PRO A 96 18.36 -5.21 -9.34
N PHE A 97 17.87 -4.29 -8.51
CA PHE A 97 16.44 -3.99 -8.40
C PHE A 97 15.88 -3.34 -9.69
N ILE A 98 16.59 -2.35 -10.25
CA ILE A 98 16.22 -1.73 -11.54
C ILE A 98 16.10 -2.79 -12.63
N LYS A 99 17.10 -3.68 -12.73
CA LYS A 99 17.11 -4.75 -13.73
C LYS A 99 16.00 -5.78 -13.49
N GLU A 100 15.75 -6.13 -12.22
CA GLU A 100 14.74 -7.11 -11.87
C GLU A 100 13.34 -6.63 -12.22
N PHE A 101 13.03 -5.35 -11.95
CA PHE A 101 11.70 -4.78 -12.15
C PHE A 101 11.56 -4.00 -13.46
N SER A 102 12.59 -3.97 -14.30
CA SER A 102 12.62 -3.22 -15.56
C SER A 102 12.18 -1.76 -15.38
N ILE A 103 12.69 -1.09 -14.32
CA ILE A 103 12.30 0.27 -13.98
C ILE A 103 12.85 1.22 -15.05
N ASP A 104 11.96 1.95 -15.71
CA ASP A 104 12.37 3.00 -16.65
C ASP A 104 12.96 4.17 -15.86
N MET A 105 14.28 4.32 -15.93
CA MET A 105 14.99 5.39 -15.22
C MET A 105 14.90 6.75 -15.92
N ASN A 106 14.39 6.82 -17.16
CA ASN A 106 14.32 8.06 -17.92
C ASN A 106 13.24 9.03 -17.41
N VAL A 107 12.21 8.53 -16.71
CA VAL A 107 11.16 9.37 -16.12
C VAL A 107 11.58 10.05 -14.81
N PHE A 108 12.72 9.64 -14.23
CA PHE A 108 13.19 10.15 -12.93
C PHE A 108 14.33 11.16 -13.10
N GLN A 109 14.47 12.02 -12.09
CA GLN A 109 15.57 12.97 -12.00
C GLN A 109 16.90 12.23 -11.89
N LYS A 110 17.92 12.69 -12.63
CA LYS A 110 19.27 12.14 -12.52
C LYS A 110 19.88 12.57 -11.19
N GLN A 111 20.15 11.59 -10.34
CA GLN A 111 20.82 11.81 -9.05
C GLN A 111 21.70 10.62 -8.69
N GLU A 112 22.76 10.89 -7.94
CA GLU A 112 23.54 9.85 -7.24
C GLU A 112 22.79 9.47 -5.96
N TYR A 113 22.55 8.18 -5.77
CA TYR A 113 21.80 7.69 -4.61
C TYR A 113 22.74 7.32 -3.47
N SER A 114 22.49 7.93 -2.30
CA SER A 114 23.25 7.70 -1.08
C SER A 114 22.83 6.42 -0.35
N SER A 115 21.62 5.91 -0.62
CA SER A 115 21.07 4.69 -0.03
C SER A 115 19.96 4.11 -0.92
N PHE A 116 19.48 2.91 -0.60
CA PHE A 116 18.34 2.31 -1.27
C PHE A 116 17.05 3.09 -0.99
N ASN A 117 16.86 3.66 0.20
CA ASN A 117 15.70 4.51 0.49
C ASN A 117 15.74 5.82 -0.31
N ASP A 118 16.91 6.39 -0.53
CA ASP A 118 17.11 7.56 -1.41
C ASP A 118 16.67 7.21 -2.85
N PHE A 119 17.05 6.03 -3.36
CA PHE A 119 16.54 5.50 -4.63
C PHE A 119 15.04 5.21 -4.64
N PHE A 120 14.53 4.62 -3.56
CA PHE A 120 13.12 4.28 -3.46
C PHE A 120 12.22 5.51 -3.44
N THR A 121 12.74 6.61 -2.88
CA THR A 121 12.09 7.93 -2.79
C THR A 121 12.61 8.89 -3.86
N ARG A 122 13.15 8.39 -4.97
CA ARG A 122 13.55 9.17 -6.15
C ARG A 122 12.44 10.10 -6.62
N LYS A 123 12.80 11.23 -7.20
CA LYS A 123 11.85 12.21 -7.76
C LYS A 123 11.64 11.99 -9.26
N ILE A 124 10.43 12.26 -9.74
CA ILE A 124 10.11 12.28 -11.17
C ILE A 124 10.59 13.59 -11.82
N ASN A 125 10.87 13.54 -13.12
CA ASN A 125 11.11 14.75 -13.90
C ASN A 125 9.81 15.56 -14.02
N ASP A 126 9.90 16.89 -13.96
CA ASP A 126 8.73 17.79 -13.91
C ASP A 126 7.76 17.58 -15.10
N ASN A 127 8.27 17.16 -16.25
CA ASN A 127 7.48 16.93 -17.47
C ASN A 127 7.07 15.45 -17.69
N ALA A 128 7.47 14.53 -16.80
CA ALA A 128 7.21 13.09 -16.99
C ALA A 128 5.77 12.68 -16.65
N ARG A 129 5.04 13.53 -15.91
CA ARG A 129 3.65 13.31 -15.50
C ARG A 129 2.83 14.59 -15.71
N PRO A 130 2.40 14.90 -16.95
CA PRO A 130 1.52 16.04 -17.20
C PRO A 130 0.25 15.92 -16.37
N LEU A 131 -0.10 17.01 -15.66
CA LEU A 131 -1.24 17.05 -14.76
C LEU A 131 -2.40 17.81 -15.40
N ASP A 132 -3.59 17.18 -15.46
CA ASP A 132 -4.82 17.89 -15.80
C ASP A 132 -5.25 18.78 -14.62
N THR A 133 -5.18 20.09 -14.78
CA THR A 133 -5.50 21.08 -13.74
C THR A 133 -6.98 21.43 -13.63
N THR A 134 -7.85 20.83 -14.45
CA THR A 134 -9.29 21.12 -14.45
C THR A 134 -9.89 20.87 -13.06
N ALA A 135 -10.65 21.84 -12.53
CA ALA A 135 -11.15 21.78 -11.15
C ALA A 135 -12.14 20.63 -10.90
N THR A 136 -12.86 20.18 -11.93
CA THR A 136 -13.81 19.07 -11.88
C THR A 136 -13.17 17.70 -12.08
N ILE A 137 -11.84 17.62 -12.18
CA ILE A 137 -11.11 16.37 -12.36
C ILE A 137 -10.29 16.07 -11.10
N THR A 138 -10.38 14.84 -10.61
CA THR A 138 -9.47 14.30 -9.59
C THR A 138 -8.50 13.31 -10.24
N VAL A 139 -7.28 13.26 -9.70
CA VAL A 139 -6.18 12.47 -10.27
C VAL A 139 -5.67 11.45 -9.28
N SER A 140 -4.96 10.43 -9.77
CA SER A 140 -4.26 9.48 -8.93
C SER A 140 -3.17 10.21 -8.14
N PRO A 141 -3.15 10.10 -6.81
CA PRO A 141 -2.12 10.69 -5.97
C PRO A 141 -0.77 9.99 -6.09
N ALA A 142 -0.70 8.77 -6.65
CA ALA A 142 0.53 7.98 -6.75
C ALA A 142 0.52 7.04 -7.97
N ASP A 143 1.69 6.53 -8.35
CA ASP A 143 1.80 5.36 -9.22
C ASP A 143 1.32 4.14 -8.42
N GLY A 144 0.57 3.24 -9.04
CA GLY A 144 0.13 2.02 -8.36
C GLY A 144 -0.97 1.29 -9.10
N LYS A 145 -1.75 0.50 -8.35
CA LYS A 145 -2.87 -0.27 -8.88
C LYS A 145 -4.12 -0.03 -8.04
N ILE A 146 -5.20 0.36 -8.72
CA ILE A 146 -6.46 0.79 -8.13
C ILE A 146 -7.43 -0.38 -7.96
N LEU A 147 -8.05 -0.45 -6.79
CA LEU A 147 -9.41 -0.95 -6.60
C LEU A 147 -10.33 0.24 -6.32
N ALA A 148 -11.47 0.29 -6.99
CA ALA A 148 -12.40 1.41 -6.88
C ALA A 148 -13.83 0.96 -6.62
N TYR A 149 -14.51 1.67 -5.73
CA TYR A 149 -15.88 1.40 -5.31
C TYR A 149 -16.66 2.71 -5.33
N ALA A 150 -17.70 2.77 -6.16
CA ALA A 150 -18.53 3.97 -6.30
C ALA A 150 -19.46 4.18 -5.09
N ASP A 151 -19.88 3.10 -4.44
CA ASP A 151 -20.75 3.08 -3.26
C ASP A 151 -20.25 2.00 -2.30
N ILE A 152 -19.95 2.41 -1.06
CA ILE A 152 -19.48 1.53 0.02
C ILE A 152 -20.54 1.27 1.11
N SER A 153 -21.79 1.73 0.90
CA SER A 153 -22.92 1.44 1.80
C SER A 153 -23.30 -0.04 1.75
N ASN A 154 -23.16 -0.67 0.59
CA ASN A 154 -23.51 -2.05 0.38
C ASN A 154 -22.32 -2.98 0.69
N SER A 155 -22.60 -4.04 1.46
CA SER A 155 -21.62 -4.97 2.03
C SER A 155 -20.86 -5.85 1.02
N ASP A 156 -21.00 -5.59 -0.28
CA ASP A 156 -20.18 -6.18 -1.36
C ASP A 156 -18.73 -5.69 -1.33
N PHE A 157 -18.36 -4.95 -0.29
CA PHE A 157 -16.99 -4.83 0.19
C PHE A 157 -16.41 -6.22 0.50
N ILE A 158 -15.96 -6.88 -0.55
CA ILE A 158 -15.30 -8.17 -0.50
C ILE A 158 -14.06 -8.02 -1.37
N VAL A 159 -12.99 -7.45 -0.81
CA VAL A 159 -11.66 -7.81 -1.31
C VAL A 159 -11.45 -9.25 -0.87
N LYS A 160 -11.90 -10.26 -1.62
CA LYS A 160 -11.58 -11.68 -1.31
C LYS A 160 -12.07 -12.18 0.07
N GLY A 161 -13.18 -11.68 0.61
CA GLY A 161 -13.93 -12.34 1.68
C GLY A 161 -14.27 -11.50 2.91
N TYR A 162 -13.69 -10.31 3.09
CA TYR A 162 -13.94 -9.52 4.31
C TYR A 162 -14.12 -8.02 4.10
N ARG A 163 -14.97 -7.45 4.96
CA ARG A 163 -15.50 -6.08 4.99
C ARG A 163 -14.46 -5.05 5.49
N PHE A 164 -14.30 -3.92 4.81
CA PHE A 164 -13.56 -2.75 5.28
C PHE A 164 -14.52 -1.91 6.06
N ASP A 165 -14.15 -1.72 7.30
CA ASP A 165 -14.92 -0.91 8.22
C ASP A 165 -14.31 0.49 8.26
N ILE A 166 -15.04 1.46 7.69
CA ILE A 166 -14.63 2.87 7.65
C ILE A 166 -14.53 3.43 9.07
N VAL A 167 -15.37 2.95 10.00
CA VAL A 167 -15.34 3.41 11.40
C VAL A 167 -14.00 3.02 12.03
N SER A 168 -13.62 1.75 11.93
CA SER A 168 -12.31 1.27 12.37
C SER A 168 -11.18 1.95 11.60
N PHE A 169 -11.30 2.12 10.28
CA PHE A 169 -10.27 2.75 9.45
C PHE A 169 -10.02 4.21 9.86
N LEU A 170 -11.04 5.03 10.07
CA LEU A 170 -10.85 6.42 10.49
C LEU A 170 -10.59 6.58 11.99
N ASN A 171 -10.80 5.52 12.78
CA ASN A 171 -10.80 5.56 14.24
C ASN A 171 -11.63 6.73 14.80
N ASN A 172 -12.72 7.05 14.09
CA ASN A 172 -13.58 8.20 14.36
C ASN A 172 -14.96 7.95 13.77
N ALA A 173 -15.89 7.50 14.62
CA ALA A 173 -17.24 7.13 14.19
C ALA A 173 -18.05 8.31 13.65
N GLU A 174 -17.84 9.52 14.17
CA GLU A 174 -18.57 10.70 13.70
C GLU A 174 -18.11 11.13 12.31
N LEU A 175 -16.79 11.16 12.09
CA LEU A 175 -16.23 11.44 10.77
C LEU A 175 -16.66 10.38 9.74
N ALA A 176 -16.66 9.10 10.14
CA ALA A 176 -17.02 7.98 9.27
C ALA A 176 -18.45 8.09 8.69
N LYS A 177 -19.40 8.71 9.41
CA LYS A 177 -20.76 8.92 8.91
C LYS A 177 -20.81 9.70 7.60
N LYS A 178 -19.86 10.61 7.35
CA LYS A 178 -19.79 11.37 6.09
C LYS A 178 -19.48 10.48 4.87
N TYR A 179 -18.83 9.35 5.09
CA TYR A 179 -18.27 8.50 4.03
C TYR A 179 -18.95 7.13 3.92
N ILE A 180 -19.88 6.79 4.82
CA ILE A 180 -20.47 5.44 4.88
C ILE A 180 -21.22 5.03 3.60
N ASP A 181 -21.76 6.00 2.88
CA ASP A 181 -22.41 5.84 1.57
C ASP A 181 -21.56 6.45 0.43
N GLY A 182 -20.28 6.67 0.70
CA GLY A 182 -19.35 7.36 -0.18
C GLY A 182 -18.71 6.47 -1.24
N SER A 183 -17.68 7.02 -1.87
CA SER A 183 -16.82 6.28 -2.79
C SER A 183 -15.45 6.04 -2.16
N LEU A 184 -14.83 4.92 -2.52
CA LEU A 184 -13.53 4.49 -2.02
C LEU A 184 -12.61 4.14 -3.18
N VAL A 185 -11.39 4.66 -3.12
CA VAL A 185 -10.31 4.30 -4.05
C VAL A 185 -9.11 3.83 -3.24
N ILE A 186 -8.67 2.61 -3.48
CA ILE A 186 -7.49 2.01 -2.85
C ILE A 186 -6.41 1.90 -3.91
N ILE A 187 -5.26 2.54 -3.70
CA ILE A 187 -4.11 2.53 -4.60
C ILE A 187 -2.99 1.77 -3.92
N ARG A 188 -2.68 0.58 -4.41
CA ARG A 188 -1.57 -0.22 -3.92
C ARG A 188 -0.32 0.07 -4.73
N LEU A 189 0.76 0.46 -4.05
CA LEU A 189 2.05 0.70 -4.67
C LEU A 189 2.89 -0.58 -4.52
N ALA A 190 3.23 -1.19 -5.65
CA ALA A 190 4.21 -2.25 -5.73
C ALA A 190 5.62 -1.66 -5.56
N PRO A 191 6.62 -2.44 -5.09
CA PRO A 191 7.96 -1.91 -4.80
C PRO A 191 8.69 -1.22 -5.96
N ALA A 192 8.31 -1.50 -7.21
CA ALA A 192 8.90 -0.89 -8.39
C ALA A 192 8.32 0.51 -8.72
N ASP A 193 7.15 0.83 -8.15
CA ASP A 193 6.39 2.03 -8.46
C ASP A 193 7.11 3.28 -7.91
N TYR A 194 6.58 4.46 -8.24
CA TYR A 194 6.99 5.72 -7.63
C TYR A 194 6.33 5.88 -6.26
N HIS A 195 7.15 5.91 -5.20
CA HIS A 195 6.68 5.86 -3.80
C HIS A 195 6.49 7.23 -3.13
N ARG A 196 6.46 8.31 -3.91
CA ARG A 196 5.96 9.61 -3.41
C ARG A 196 4.49 9.76 -3.80
N TYR A 197 3.74 10.45 -2.96
CA TYR A 197 2.31 10.65 -3.13
C TYR A 197 1.97 12.14 -3.03
N HIS A 198 0.96 12.52 -3.80
CA HIS A 198 0.60 13.90 -4.11
C HIS A 198 -0.87 14.14 -3.81
N PHE A 199 -1.28 15.39 -3.65
CA PHE A 199 -2.69 15.70 -3.42
C PHE A 199 -3.54 15.45 -4.68
N PRO A 200 -4.65 14.69 -4.59
CA PRO A 200 -5.50 14.38 -5.75
C PRO A 200 -6.41 15.53 -6.17
N VAL A 201 -6.62 16.49 -5.26
CA VAL A 201 -7.45 17.70 -5.43
C VAL A 201 -6.81 18.89 -4.73
N SER A 202 -7.11 20.11 -5.16
CA SER A 202 -6.73 21.33 -4.44
C SER A 202 -7.66 21.57 -3.25
N GLY A 203 -7.25 22.32 -2.24
CA GLY A 203 -8.16 22.70 -1.16
C GLY A 203 -7.46 23.12 0.12
N ASN A 204 -8.26 23.25 1.18
CA ASN A 204 -7.73 23.46 2.53
C ASN A 204 -7.47 22.11 3.19
N VAL A 205 -6.25 21.87 3.67
CA VAL A 205 -5.85 20.60 4.28
C VAL A 205 -5.98 20.68 5.80
N SER A 206 -6.56 19.66 6.41
CA SER A 206 -6.60 19.53 7.86
C SER A 206 -5.22 19.22 8.44
N ALA A 207 -5.10 19.34 9.78
CA ALA A 207 -4.01 18.70 10.49
C ALA A 207 -3.96 17.19 10.16
N ASN A 208 -2.75 16.64 10.07
CA ASN A 208 -2.53 15.22 9.84
C ASN A 208 -2.91 14.41 11.08
N THR A 209 -3.83 13.46 10.91
CA THR A 209 -4.27 12.56 11.97
C THR A 209 -3.49 11.25 11.89
N LYS A 210 -2.81 10.88 12.98
CA LYS A 210 -2.02 9.65 13.05
C LYS A 210 -2.76 8.58 13.82
N ILE A 211 -2.86 7.39 13.25
CA ILE A 211 -3.43 6.21 13.90
C ILE A 211 -2.33 5.16 14.02
N ASP A 212 -2.08 4.71 15.25
CA ASP A 212 -1.15 3.63 15.50
C ASP A 212 -1.73 2.26 15.08
N GLY A 213 -0.83 1.35 14.74
CA GLY A 213 -1.19 0.01 14.28
C GLY A 213 0.04 -0.87 14.06
N ASP A 214 -0.21 -2.09 13.61
CA ASP A 214 0.80 -3.05 13.19
C ASP A 214 1.31 -2.74 11.76
N TYR A 215 2.14 -3.62 11.18
CA TYR A 215 2.64 -3.50 9.80
C TYR A 215 2.49 -4.83 9.07
N TYR A 216 1.26 -5.25 8.80
CA TYR A 216 0.95 -6.37 7.92
C TYR A 216 1.21 -5.99 6.45
N SER A 217 1.41 -6.98 5.59
CA SER A 217 1.74 -6.74 4.18
C SER A 217 0.47 -6.41 3.41
N VAL A 218 0.49 -5.36 2.61
CA VAL A 218 -0.62 -5.02 1.70
C VAL A 218 -0.50 -5.74 0.35
N ASN A 219 0.45 -6.67 0.22
CA ASN A 219 0.57 -7.46 -1.01
C ASN A 219 -0.71 -8.30 -1.22
N PRO A 220 -1.18 -8.49 -2.47
CA PRO A 220 -2.39 -9.27 -2.74
C PRO A 220 -2.39 -10.70 -2.20
N LEU A 221 -1.22 -11.32 -1.98
CA LEU A 221 -1.08 -12.62 -1.29
C LEU A 221 -1.47 -12.55 0.20
N ALA A 222 -1.14 -11.46 0.88
CA ALA A 222 -1.53 -11.22 2.26
C ALA A 222 -2.99 -10.76 2.35
N LEU A 223 -3.43 -9.88 1.45
CA LEU A 223 -4.83 -9.46 1.34
C LEU A 223 -5.79 -10.60 0.99
N ARG A 224 -5.30 -11.68 0.36
CA ARG A 224 -6.09 -12.94 0.17
C ARG A 224 -6.46 -13.60 1.49
N LYS A 225 -5.71 -13.36 2.56
CA LYS A 225 -5.90 -14.00 3.86
C LYS A 225 -6.55 -13.10 4.90
N MET A 226 -6.22 -11.81 4.87
CA MET A 226 -6.69 -10.85 5.87
C MET A 226 -6.85 -9.48 5.21
N THR A 227 -8.08 -9.00 5.05
CA THR A 227 -8.32 -7.70 4.39
C THR A 227 -8.43 -6.56 5.41
N GLU A 228 -8.63 -6.91 6.68
CA GLU A 228 -8.55 -6.02 7.84
C GLU A 228 -7.17 -5.35 7.96
N ILE A 229 -6.16 -5.82 7.20
CA ILE A 229 -4.81 -5.27 7.14
C ILE A 229 -4.82 -3.74 7.00
N PHE A 230 -5.73 -3.16 6.20
CA PHE A 230 -5.80 -1.70 6.06
C PHE A 230 -6.22 -0.99 7.36
N CYS A 231 -7.10 -1.59 8.15
CA CYS A 231 -7.58 -1.05 9.43
C CYS A 231 -6.61 -1.36 10.60
N LEU A 232 -5.87 -2.46 10.50
CA LEU A 232 -4.92 -2.89 11.53
C LEU A 232 -3.55 -2.21 11.40
N ASN A 233 -3.21 -1.76 10.18
CA ASN A 233 -1.93 -1.14 9.93
C ASN A 233 -1.86 0.30 10.47
N LYS A 234 -0.63 0.70 10.84
CA LYS A 234 -0.32 2.11 11.08
C LYS A 234 -0.67 2.92 9.84
N ARG A 235 -1.38 4.02 10.05
CA ARG A 235 -1.82 4.91 8.99
C ARG A 235 -1.91 6.34 9.45
N GLU A 236 -1.85 7.25 8.49
CA GLU A 236 -2.03 8.67 8.71
C GLU A 236 -3.04 9.18 7.69
N PHE A 237 -3.84 10.19 8.01
CA PHE A 237 -4.77 10.76 7.04
C PHE A 237 -4.95 12.26 7.25
N THR A 238 -5.26 12.93 6.15
CA THR A 238 -5.66 14.34 6.09
C THR A 238 -6.99 14.45 5.39
N ILE A 239 -7.77 15.47 5.75
CA ILE A 239 -8.98 15.86 5.03
C ILE A 239 -8.64 17.07 4.17
N VAL A 240 -8.91 17.00 2.87
CA VAL A 240 -8.81 18.13 1.95
C VAL A 240 -10.21 18.65 1.68
N SER A 241 -10.54 19.81 2.25
CA SER A 241 -11.80 20.49 1.99
C SER A 241 -11.74 21.19 0.63
N ASN A 242 -12.54 20.69 -0.31
CA ASN A 242 -12.56 21.11 -1.70
C ASN A 242 -13.98 21.58 -2.10
N PRO A 243 -14.11 22.70 -2.82
CA PRO A 243 -15.43 23.27 -3.18
C PRO A 243 -16.25 22.40 -4.14
N VAL A 244 -15.59 21.50 -4.88
CA VAL A 244 -16.20 20.65 -5.92
C VAL A 244 -16.46 19.24 -5.36
N PHE A 245 -15.44 18.61 -4.78
CA PHE A 245 -15.46 17.24 -4.29
C PHE A 245 -15.87 17.12 -2.81
N GLY A 246 -16.14 18.21 -2.11
CA GLY A 246 -16.43 18.19 -0.66
C GLY A 246 -15.18 17.92 0.18
N ASP A 247 -15.37 17.31 1.34
CA ASP A 247 -14.27 16.86 2.18
C ASP A 247 -13.73 15.53 1.65
N VAL A 248 -12.49 15.52 1.16
CA VAL A 248 -11.83 14.31 0.64
C VAL A 248 -10.83 13.81 1.68
N VAL A 249 -11.01 12.59 2.18
CA VAL A 249 -9.97 11.94 3.00
C VAL A 249 -8.92 11.36 2.07
N MET A 250 -7.66 11.69 2.34
CA MET A 250 -6.50 11.00 1.79
C MET A 250 -5.73 10.37 2.95
N ALA A 251 -5.62 9.04 2.93
CA ALA A 251 -4.97 8.27 3.97
C ALA A 251 -3.79 7.47 3.40
N GLU A 252 -2.66 7.52 4.08
CA GLU A 252 -1.50 6.70 3.82
C GLU A 252 -1.45 5.53 4.80
N VAL A 253 -1.35 4.32 4.29
CA VAL A 253 -1.28 3.10 5.08
C VAL A 253 0.10 2.48 4.87
N GLY A 254 0.87 2.40 5.96
CA GLY A 254 2.15 1.70 5.96
C GLY A 254 1.92 0.19 5.97
N ALA A 255 2.82 -0.59 5.36
CA ALA A 255 2.77 -2.05 5.41
C ALA A 255 4.09 -2.64 5.91
N THR A 256 4.18 -3.99 5.96
CA THR A 256 5.41 -4.67 6.35
C THR A 256 6.61 -4.11 5.59
N MET A 257 7.71 -3.91 6.33
CA MET A 257 8.97 -3.31 5.87
C MET A 257 8.95 -1.81 5.62
N VAL A 258 7.79 -1.12 5.60
CA VAL A 258 7.76 0.35 5.45
C VAL A 258 8.47 0.99 6.60
N GLY A 259 9.65 1.57 6.32
CA GLY A 259 10.47 2.23 7.32
C GLY A 259 9.80 3.48 7.92
N SER A 260 9.01 4.21 7.13
CA SER A 260 8.27 5.39 7.58
C SER A 260 7.38 5.97 6.48
N MET A 261 6.28 6.62 6.87
CA MET A 261 5.56 7.59 6.05
C MET A 261 6.05 8.99 6.43
N VAL A 262 6.51 9.77 5.45
CA VAL A 262 7.03 11.13 5.67
C VAL A 262 6.14 12.11 4.93
N GLN A 263 5.56 13.06 5.66
CA GLN A 263 4.80 14.18 5.09
C GLN A 263 5.79 15.31 4.74
N THR A 264 5.69 15.87 3.54
CA THR A 264 6.59 16.93 3.03
C THR A 264 5.87 18.25 2.79
N TYR A 265 4.54 18.26 2.77
CA TYR A 265 3.76 19.48 2.62
C TYR A 265 3.82 20.38 3.86
N SER A 266 3.62 21.68 3.65
CA SER A 266 3.56 22.68 4.72
C SER A 266 2.46 23.70 4.44
N GLY A 267 1.79 24.16 5.48
CA GLY A 267 0.68 25.11 5.39
C GLY A 267 -0.68 24.44 5.23
N ASP A 268 -1.71 25.29 5.10
CA ASP A 268 -3.11 24.86 5.18
C ASP A 268 -3.81 24.81 3.81
N VAL A 269 -3.14 25.25 2.74
CA VAL A 269 -3.68 25.29 1.37
C VAL A 269 -2.77 24.51 0.45
N VAL A 270 -3.35 23.60 -0.33
CA VAL A 270 -2.63 22.73 -1.27
C VAL A 270 -3.26 22.78 -2.65
N LYS A 271 -2.46 22.57 -3.68
CA LYS A 271 -2.92 22.41 -5.06
C LYS A 271 -2.91 20.95 -5.44
N LYS A 272 -3.83 20.56 -6.32
CA LYS A 272 -3.82 19.27 -6.99
C LYS A 272 -2.44 19.06 -7.63
N GLY A 273 -1.84 17.90 -7.36
CA GLY A 273 -0.50 17.53 -7.81
C GLY A 273 0.66 17.98 -6.91
N ASP A 274 0.44 18.84 -5.91
CA ASP A 274 1.47 19.17 -4.93
C ASP A 274 1.91 17.89 -4.19
N GLU A 275 3.21 17.76 -3.93
CA GLU A 275 3.73 16.64 -3.16
C GLU A 275 3.19 16.70 -1.72
N LYS A 276 2.57 15.61 -1.28
CA LYS A 276 2.11 15.45 0.10
C LYS A 276 3.17 14.75 0.94
N GLY A 277 3.83 13.73 0.39
CA GLY A 277 4.82 12.98 1.12
C GLY A 277 5.38 11.79 0.36
N TYR A 278 6.04 10.88 1.07
CA TYR A 278 6.57 9.65 0.51
C TYR A 278 6.64 8.50 1.51
N PHE A 279 6.67 7.28 0.96
CA PHE A 279 6.95 6.06 1.70
C PHE A 279 8.44 5.72 1.57
N LYS A 280 9.11 5.46 2.69
CA LYS A 280 10.39 4.72 2.66
C LYS A 280 10.13 3.26 2.30
N PHE A 281 11.19 2.54 1.91
CA PHE A 281 11.13 1.16 1.40
C PHE A 281 10.15 0.29 2.17
N GLY A 282 9.25 -0.40 1.47
CA GLY A 282 8.24 -1.31 2.00
C GLY A 282 6.98 -1.34 1.14
N GLY A 283 5.98 -2.14 1.51
CA GLY A 283 4.68 -2.12 0.83
C GLY A 283 3.85 -0.91 1.24
N SER A 284 3.21 -0.21 0.31
CA SER A 284 2.44 0.99 0.68
C SER A 284 1.09 1.06 -0.03
N THR A 285 0.15 1.74 0.62
CA THR A 285 -1.18 1.97 0.07
C THR A 285 -1.61 3.40 0.35
N VAL A 286 -2.24 4.03 -0.64
CA VAL A 286 -2.99 5.27 -0.47
C VAL A 286 -4.47 4.95 -0.60
N VAL A 287 -5.27 5.48 0.31
CA VAL A 287 -6.72 5.33 0.31
C VAL A 287 -7.36 6.71 0.18
N LEU A 288 -8.30 6.84 -0.75
CA LEU A 288 -9.14 8.02 -0.89
C LEU A 288 -10.57 7.68 -0.50
N LEU A 289 -11.20 8.52 0.33
CA LEU A 289 -12.64 8.48 0.59
C LEU A 289 -13.27 9.78 0.11
N PHE A 290 -14.36 9.65 -0.62
CA PHE A 290 -15.19 10.75 -1.09
C PHE A 290 -16.58 10.61 -0.46
N GLU A 291 -17.19 11.73 -0.10
CA GLU A 291 -18.59 11.74 0.34
C GLU A 291 -19.53 11.26 -0.78
N LYS A 292 -20.73 10.82 -0.39
CA LYS A 292 -21.77 10.38 -1.32
C LYS A 292 -22.03 11.44 -2.39
N ASN A 293 -22.15 11.00 -3.64
CA ASN A 293 -22.48 11.84 -4.80
C ASN A 293 -21.48 12.99 -5.08
N LYS A 294 -20.21 12.88 -4.65
CA LYS A 294 -19.17 13.88 -4.96
C LYS A 294 -18.29 13.53 -6.16
N ILE A 295 -18.11 12.25 -6.46
CA ILE A 295 -17.24 11.77 -7.53
C ILE A 295 -17.95 10.73 -8.40
N SER A 296 -17.77 10.85 -9.71
CA SER A 296 -17.98 9.78 -10.68
C SER A 296 -16.61 9.21 -11.05
N ILE A 297 -16.30 8.02 -10.53
CA ILE A 297 -15.05 7.31 -10.81
C ILE A 297 -15.09 6.81 -12.26
N ASP A 298 -13.95 6.86 -12.95
CA ASP A 298 -13.84 6.39 -14.34
C ASP A 298 -14.31 4.91 -14.46
N ALA A 299 -15.12 4.65 -15.49
CA ALA A 299 -15.88 3.41 -15.62
C ALA A 299 -15.01 2.15 -15.76
N ASP A 300 -13.81 2.28 -16.33
CA ASP A 300 -12.85 1.19 -16.50
C ASP A 300 -12.31 0.70 -15.14
N LEU A 301 -12.01 1.62 -14.22
CA LEU A 301 -11.56 1.30 -12.86
C LEU A 301 -12.63 0.49 -12.10
N LEU A 302 -13.90 0.92 -12.21
CA LEU A 302 -15.05 0.23 -11.61
C LEU A 302 -15.28 -1.14 -12.25
N SER A 303 -15.27 -1.22 -13.59
CA SER A 303 -15.49 -2.48 -14.32
C SER A 303 -14.43 -3.53 -14.02
N ASN A 304 -13.16 -3.12 -13.96
CA ASN A 304 -12.06 -4.02 -13.64
C ASN A 304 -12.09 -4.48 -12.18
N THR A 305 -12.43 -3.57 -11.26
CA THR A 305 -12.64 -3.92 -9.84
C THR A 305 -13.76 -4.95 -9.67
N LEU A 306 -14.89 -4.77 -10.38
CA LEU A 306 -16.01 -5.73 -10.38
C LEU A 306 -15.61 -7.13 -10.90
N LYS A 307 -14.65 -7.19 -11.84
CA LYS A 307 -14.06 -8.46 -12.32
C LYS A 307 -13.04 -9.06 -11.34
N GLY A 308 -12.74 -8.39 -10.23
CA GLY A 308 -11.78 -8.82 -9.22
C GLY A 308 -10.32 -8.45 -9.54
N PHE A 309 -10.08 -7.53 -10.48
CA PHE A 309 -8.75 -7.10 -10.89
C PHE A 309 -8.47 -5.67 -10.46
N GLU A 310 -7.22 -5.41 -10.09
CA GLU A 310 -6.72 -4.05 -9.93
C GLU A 310 -6.42 -3.46 -11.33
N THR A 311 -6.38 -2.13 -11.42
CA THR A 311 -6.02 -1.41 -12.66
C THR A 311 -4.82 -0.50 -12.42
N SER A 312 -3.75 -0.59 -13.23
CA SER A 312 -2.58 0.27 -13.05
C SER A 312 -2.91 1.74 -13.33
N VAL A 313 -2.28 2.63 -12.59
CA VAL A 313 -2.34 4.08 -12.81
C VAL A 313 -0.99 4.70 -12.51
N VAL A 314 -0.74 5.85 -13.12
CA VAL A 314 0.39 6.70 -12.75
C VAL A 314 -0.08 7.93 -11.98
N GLN A 315 0.80 8.52 -11.17
CA GLN A 315 0.57 9.77 -10.48
C GLN A 315 0.18 10.86 -11.49
N GLY A 316 -0.88 11.60 -11.17
CA GLY A 316 -1.42 12.67 -12.03
C GLY A 316 -2.42 12.20 -13.09
N GLU A 317 -2.58 10.90 -13.30
CA GLU A 317 -3.57 10.36 -14.21
C GLU A 317 -5.00 10.56 -13.67
N ARG A 318 -5.96 10.95 -14.50
CA ARG A 318 -7.36 11.12 -14.06
C ARG A 318 -7.92 9.80 -13.52
N ILE A 319 -8.61 9.85 -12.38
CA ILE A 319 -9.32 8.69 -11.82
C ILE A 319 -10.83 8.91 -11.71
N GLY A 320 -11.29 10.13 -11.88
CA GLY A 320 -12.70 10.46 -11.88
C GLY A 320 -12.97 11.94 -12.05
N VAL A 321 -14.25 12.26 -12.17
CA VAL A 321 -14.78 13.62 -12.32
C VAL A 321 -15.78 13.94 -11.23
N SER A 322 -15.98 15.23 -10.95
CA SER A 322 -17.05 15.70 -10.09
C SER A 322 -18.42 15.35 -10.67
N ILE A 323 -19.36 14.96 -9.81
CA ILE A 323 -20.78 14.83 -10.19
C ILE A 323 -21.45 16.21 -10.30
N ILE A 324 -20.95 17.19 -9.54
CA ILE A 324 -21.43 18.57 -9.58
C ILE A 324 -20.74 19.27 -10.76
N ALA A 325 -21.52 19.72 -11.73
CA ALA A 325 -21.05 20.67 -12.74
C ALA A 325 -20.83 22.03 -12.05
N LEU A 326 -19.67 22.65 -12.30
CA LEU A 326 -19.35 24.00 -11.84
C LEU A 326 -20.23 25.06 -12.52
#